data_AF-A0A937B819-F1
#
_entry.id   AF-A0A937B819-F1
#
_cell.length_a   1.000
_cell.length_b   1.000
_cell.length_c   1.000
_cell.angle_alpha   90.00
_cell.angle_beta   90.00
_cell.angle_gamma   90.00
#
_symmetry.space_group_name_H-M   'P 1'
#
loop_
_entity.id
_entity.type
_entity.pdbx_description
1 polymer ?
#
loop_
_entity_poly.entity_id
_entity_poly.type
_entity_poly.pdbx_seq_one_letter_code
_entity_poly.pdbx_strand_id
1 'polypeptide(L)'
;MSSSTDIAQMAFSGDKGSENPMFANFERSLGNFYVASNSSIKALAGDPRIDKIYSKAKTTNTHVGIDQGNIDLLPFTVVGNDFSRVTELGYRKDAPVIFLSDWEVWFLRAEAALKYGTSDNDQTAFANAITSSCAYMGATGAQDFIDGLEYSIKTPTDKQKLIVTQKWISMNGLQEAEAWAEARRHDVPETKIFSSANGLWTTPTKSALGPQVFPSIYLYPESEQSFNPNAPAQRKLTEKVFWDN
;
A
#
# COMPACT_ATOMS: atom_id res chain seq x y z
N MET A 1 13.69 16.29 2.43
CA MET A 1 13.04 15.80 1.21
C MET A 1 11.82 16.67 0.99
N SER A 2 11.86 17.56 -0.01
CA SER A 2 10.78 18.51 -0.28
C SER A 2 10.31 18.49 -1.73
N SER A 3 10.94 17.67 -2.58
CA SER A 3 10.57 17.51 -3.98
C SER A 3 10.92 16.12 -4.51
N SER A 4 10.42 15.80 -5.71
CA SER A 4 10.65 14.52 -6.37
C SER A 4 12.12 14.24 -6.71
N THR A 5 12.99 15.25 -6.77
CA THR A 5 14.43 15.06 -6.99
C THR A 5 15.15 14.51 -5.76
N ASP A 6 14.54 14.64 -4.59
CA ASP A 6 15.13 14.21 -3.33
C ASP A 6 14.77 12.76 -2.97
N ILE A 7 13.91 12.09 -3.76
CA ILE A 7 13.42 10.73 -3.48
C ILE A 7 14.60 9.77 -3.33
N ALA A 8 14.64 9.06 -2.19
CA ALA A 8 15.63 8.02 -1.96
C ALA A 8 15.19 6.75 -2.68
N GLN A 9 15.88 6.38 -3.74
CA GLN A 9 15.53 5.25 -4.58
C GLN A 9 16.75 4.56 -5.21
N MET A 10 16.56 3.31 -5.59
CA MET A 10 17.48 2.57 -6.46
C MET A 10 16.92 2.56 -7.88
N ALA A 11 17.66 3.16 -8.81
CA ALA A 11 17.31 3.15 -10.23
C ALA A 11 17.79 1.85 -10.91
N PHE A 12 17.05 1.44 -11.93
CA PHE A 12 17.35 0.28 -12.77
C PHE A 12 17.41 0.73 -14.23
N SER A 13 18.33 0.17 -15.01
CA SER A 13 18.45 0.50 -16.44
C SER A 13 17.40 -0.23 -17.29
N GLY A 14 16.88 -1.34 -16.78
CA GLY A 14 15.99 -2.24 -17.51
C GLY A 14 16.71 -3.21 -18.44
N ASP A 15 18.04 -3.14 -18.52
CA ASP A 15 18.86 -4.12 -19.22
C ASP A 15 18.89 -5.45 -18.47
N LYS A 16 19.05 -6.56 -19.19
CA LYS A 16 19.09 -7.91 -18.59
C LYS A 16 20.12 -7.98 -17.46
N GLY A 17 19.65 -8.30 -16.25
CA GLY A 17 20.50 -8.35 -15.04
C GLY A 17 20.58 -7.03 -14.26
N SER A 18 20.01 -5.95 -14.80
CA SER A 18 19.81 -4.64 -14.18
C SER A 18 18.35 -4.18 -14.34
N GLU A 19 17.43 -5.15 -14.32
CA GLU A 19 15.98 -4.96 -14.26
C GLU A 19 15.54 -4.82 -12.80
N ASN A 20 14.41 -4.15 -12.59
CA ASN A 20 13.70 -4.17 -11.32
C ASN A 20 13.52 -5.64 -10.87
N PRO A 21 13.91 -6.00 -9.64
CA PRO A 21 13.98 -7.38 -9.19
C PRO A 21 12.60 -8.05 -9.12
N MET A 22 11.53 -7.31 -8.83
CA MET A 22 10.17 -7.84 -8.82
C MET A 22 9.71 -8.18 -10.24
N PHE A 23 9.91 -7.26 -11.19
CA PHE A 23 9.65 -7.50 -12.61
C PHE A 23 10.44 -8.72 -13.11
N ALA A 24 11.75 -8.74 -12.88
CA ALA A 24 12.63 -9.82 -13.32
C ALA A 24 12.24 -11.18 -12.73
N ASN A 25 11.80 -11.23 -11.47
CA ASN A 25 11.36 -12.46 -10.83
C ASN A 25 10.06 -13.00 -11.43
N PHE A 26 9.09 -12.13 -11.70
CA PHE A 26 7.81 -12.53 -12.29
C PHE A 26 7.95 -12.96 -13.76
N GLU A 27 8.72 -12.22 -14.56
CA GLU A 27 8.96 -12.57 -15.98
C GLU A 27 9.84 -13.82 -16.16
N ARG A 28 10.62 -14.22 -15.15
CA ARG A 28 11.30 -15.53 -15.16
C ARG A 28 10.37 -16.71 -14.86
N SER A 29 9.17 -16.43 -14.37
CA SER A 29 8.18 -17.42 -14.00
C SER A 29 7.00 -17.36 -14.98
N LEU A 30 5.79 -17.14 -14.50
CA LEU A 30 4.58 -17.16 -15.31
C LEU A 30 4.24 -15.78 -15.93
N GLY A 31 5.00 -14.72 -15.59
CA GLY A 31 4.72 -13.34 -15.99
C GLY A 31 3.91 -12.56 -14.94
N ASN A 32 3.23 -11.49 -15.35
CA ASN A 32 2.48 -10.62 -14.43
C ASN A 32 1.17 -11.26 -13.92
N PHE A 33 1.17 -11.71 -12.65
CA PHE A 33 -0.03 -12.12 -11.89
C PHE A 33 -0.48 -11.09 -10.85
N TYR A 34 0.02 -9.86 -10.94
CA TYR A 34 -0.31 -8.79 -10.02
C TYR A 34 -1.67 -8.18 -10.36
N VAL A 35 -2.70 -8.80 -9.80
CA VAL A 35 -4.10 -8.38 -9.88
C VAL A 35 -4.43 -7.46 -8.71
N ALA A 36 -5.19 -6.39 -8.99
CA ALA A 36 -5.62 -5.45 -7.97
C ALA A 36 -6.47 -6.13 -6.90
N SER A 37 -6.24 -5.80 -5.63
CA SER A 37 -7.11 -6.25 -4.56
C SER A 37 -8.37 -5.39 -4.47
N ASN A 38 -9.50 -6.00 -4.09
CA ASN A 38 -10.71 -5.22 -3.80
C ASN A 38 -10.51 -4.22 -2.66
N SER A 39 -9.61 -4.48 -1.72
CA SER A 39 -9.23 -3.52 -0.67
C SER A 39 -8.67 -2.24 -1.27
N SER A 40 -7.69 -2.37 -2.19
CA SER A 40 -7.10 -1.23 -2.88
C SER A 40 -8.09 -0.52 -3.79
N ILE A 41 -8.88 -1.26 -4.58
CA ILE A 41 -9.89 -0.66 -5.48
C ILE A 41 -10.94 0.14 -4.71
N LYS A 42 -11.43 -0.37 -3.58
CA LYS A 42 -12.38 0.34 -2.72
C LYS A 42 -11.76 1.59 -2.10
N ALA A 43 -10.52 1.50 -1.61
CA ALA A 43 -9.82 2.64 -1.02
C ALA A 43 -9.54 3.77 -2.04
N LEU A 44 -9.34 3.41 -3.30
CA LEU A 44 -9.07 4.32 -4.42
C LEU A 44 -10.34 4.84 -5.12
N ALA A 45 -11.54 4.50 -4.65
CA ALA A 45 -12.77 4.94 -5.28
C ALA A 45 -12.87 6.48 -5.29
N GLY A 46 -12.89 7.09 -6.48
CA GLY A 46 -12.89 8.54 -6.65
C GLY A 46 -11.52 9.22 -6.50
N ASP A 47 -10.46 8.46 -6.24
CA ASP A 47 -9.10 8.96 -6.14
C ASP A 47 -8.48 9.15 -7.55
N PRO A 48 -7.88 10.31 -7.86
CA PRO A 48 -7.31 10.58 -9.18
C PRO A 48 -6.14 9.65 -9.56
N ARG A 49 -5.55 8.95 -8.59
CA ARG A 49 -4.43 8.02 -8.82
C ARG A 49 -4.86 6.63 -9.26
N ILE A 50 -6.16 6.29 -9.20
CA ILE A 50 -6.62 4.92 -9.47
C ILE A 50 -6.19 4.42 -10.86
N ASP A 51 -6.33 5.24 -11.90
CA ASP A 51 -5.93 4.90 -13.28
C ASP A 51 -4.41 4.88 -13.48
N LYS A 52 -3.65 5.44 -12.54
CA LYS A 52 -2.18 5.44 -12.58
C LYS A 52 -1.61 4.22 -11.87
N ILE A 53 -2.26 3.76 -10.80
CA ILE A 53 -1.83 2.59 -10.05
C ILE A 53 -2.35 1.30 -10.73
N TYR A 54 -3.62 1.30 -11.13
CA TYR A 54 -4.28 0.13 -11.70
C TYR A 54 -4.89 0.41 -13.08
N SER A 55 -4.62 -0.47 -14.04
CA SER A 55 -5.33 -0.50 -15.30
C SER A 55 -6.77 -0.97 -15.08
N LYS A 56 -7.70 -0.52 -15.92
CA LYS A 56 -9.05 -1.09 -15.98
C LYS A 56 -8.99 -2.54 -16.47
N ALA A 57 -9.92 -3.36 -16.00
CA ALA A 57 -10.17 -4.68 -16.56
C ALA A 57 -10.56 -4.53 -18.04
N LYS A 58 -10.00 -5.36 -18.92
CA LYS A 58 -10.25 -5.26 -20.37
C LYS A 58 -11.68 -5.63 -20.73
N THR A 59 -12.26 -6.60 -20.02
CA THR A 59 -13.60 -7.10 -20.31
C THR A 59 -14.69 -6.07 -19.99
N THR A 60 -14.58 -5.39 -18.85
CA THR A 60 -15.62 -4.46 -18.37
C THR A 60 -15.28 -3.00 -18.62
N ASN A 61 -14.02 -2.67 -18.91
CA ASN A 61 -13.50 -1.31 -18.96
C ASN A 61 -13.76 -0.51 -17.67
N THR A 62 -13.70 -1.18 -16.53
CA THR A 62 -13.84 -0.61 -15.18
C THR A 62 -12.74 -1.14 -14.26
N HIS A 63 -12.56 -0.53 -13.09
CA HIS A 63 -11.66 -1.09 -12.07
C HIS A 63 -12.31 -2.26 -11.36
N VAL A 64 -11.71 -3.44 -11.48
CA VAL A 64 -12.25 -4.69 -10.93
C VAL A 64 -11.14 -5.40 -10.17
N GLY A 65 -11.26 -5.47 -8.84
CA GLY A 65 -10.34 -6.20 -8.00
C GLY A 65 -10.80 -7.63 -7.72
N ILE A 66 -9.95 -8.38 -7.03
CA ILE A 66 -10.28 -9.68 -6.46
C ILE A 66 -10.12 -9.63 -4.93
N ASP A 67 -10.97 -10.36 -4.21
CA ASP A 67 -10.76 -10.58 -2.78
C ASP A 67 -9.57 -11.55 -2.58
N GLN A 68 -8.72 -11.26 -1.60
CA GLN A 68 -7.55 -12.09 -1.32
C GLN A 68 -7.98 -13.52 -0.96
N GLY A 69 -7.32 -14.51 -1.56
CA GLY A 69 -7.63 -15.93 -1.36
C GLY A 69 -8.83 -16.45 -2.16
N ASN A 70 -9.45 -15.63 -3.00
CA ASN A 70 -10.71 -15.96 -3.69
C ASN A 70 -10.53 -16.63 -5.07
N ILE A 71 -9.31 -16.75 -5.60
CA ILE A 71 -9.09 -17.24 -6.97
C ILE A 71 -9.64 -18.65 -7.20
N ASP A 72 -9.54 -19.55 -6.21
CA ASP A 72 -10.06 -20.92 -6.28
C ASP A 72 -11.60 -21.01 -6.26
N LEU A 73 -12.28 -19.92 -5.89
CA LEU A 73 -13.75 -19.85 -5.78
C LEU A 73 -14.39 -19.22 -7.03
N LEU A 74 -13.58 -18.72 -7.96
CA LEU A 74 -14.07 -18.14 -9.20
C LEU A 74 -14.35 -19.23 -10.25
N PRO A 75 -15.35 -19.05 -11.12
CA PRO A 75 -15.56 -19.96 -12.25
C PRO A 75 -14.33 -20.07 -13.14
N PHE A 76 -14.06 -21.27 -13.68
CA PHE A 76 -12.95 -21.51 -14.62
C PHE A 76 -13.00 -20.67 -15.91
N THR A 77 -14.14 -20.02 -16.19
CA THR A 77 -14.31 -19.10 -17.32
C THR A 77 -13.69 -17.73 -17.06
N VAL A 78 -13.40 -17.39 -15.81
CA VAL A 78 -12.80 -16.10 -15.44
C VAL A 78 -11.33 -16.10 -15.82
N VAL A 79 -10.90 -15.04 -16.49
CA VAL A 79 -9.54 -14.88 -16.99
C VAL A 79 -8.92 -13.59 -16.50
N GLY A 80 -7.60 -13.47 -16.65
CA GLY A 80 -6.86 -12.29 -16.19
C GLY A 80 -7.28 -10.94 -16.82
N ASN A 81 -8.04 -10.96 -17.92
CA ASN A 81 -8.61 -9.77 -18.55
C ASN A 81 -9.86 -9.23 -17.83
N ASP A 82 -10.48 -10.03 -16.96
CA ASP A 82 -11.64 -9.65 -16.17
C ASP A 82 -11.28 -8.79 -14.95
N PHE A 83 -9.98 -8.63 -14.68
CA PHE A 83 -9.47 -7.89 -13.53
C PHE A 83 -8.53 -6.76 -13.91
N SER A 84 -8.52 -5.76 -13.03
CA SER A 84 -7.52 -4.71 -12.99
C SER A 84 -6.16 -5.25 -12.58
N ARG A 85 -5.11 -4.71 -13.18
CA ARG A 85 -3.72 -5.08 -12.90
C ARG A 85 -2.93 -3.84 -12.57
N VAL A 86 -1.80 -3.99 -11.89
CA VAL A 86 -0.86 -2.89 -11.71
C VAL A 86 -0.42 -2.36 -13.09
N THR A 87 -0.29 -1.05 -13.23
CA THR A 87 0.23 -0.43 -14.45
C THR A 87 1.76 -0.52 -14.51
N GLU A 88 2.35 0.02 -15.58
CA GLU A 88 3.79 0.24 -15.71
C GLU A 88 4.37 1.12 -14.58
N LEU A 89 3.55 1.81 -13.78
CA LEU A 89 4.02 2.55 -12.59
C LEU A 89 4.78 1.63 -11.63
N GLY A 90 4.19 0.46 -11.33
CA GLY A 90 4.74 -0.55 -10.41
C GLY A 90 5.29 -1.79 -11.11
N TYR A 91 5.05 -1.95 -12.41
CA TYR A 91 5.47 -3.14 -13.16
C TYR A 91 6.12 -2.80 -14.50
N ARG A 92 7.39 -2.43 -14.48
CA ARG A 92 8.23 -2.25 -15.68
C ARG A 92 9.69 -2.57 -15.37
N LYS A 93 10.48 -2.84 -16.40
CA LYS A 93 11.89 -3.26 -16.30
C LYS A 93 12.77 -2.26 -15.54
N ASP A 94 12.54 -0.97 -15.76
CA ASP A 94 13.33 0.14 -15.21
C ASP A 94 12.61 0.83 -14.03
N ALA A 95 11.57 0.20 -13.45
CA ALA A 95 10.88 0.74 -12.29
C ALA A 95 11.88 0.93 -11.14
N PRO A 96 12.03 2.14 -10.58
CA PRO A 96 12.91 2.33 -9.43
C PRO A 96 12.31 1.63 -8.21
N VAL A 97 13.18 1.17 -7.32
CA VAL A 97 12.77 0.76 -5.97
C VAL A 97 12.87 1.98 -5.07
N ILE A 98 11.73 2.46 -4.57
CA ILE A 98 11.66 3.62 -3.69
C ILE A 98 11.87 3.16 -2.24
N PHE A 99 12.82 3.78 -1.55
CA PHE A 99 13.04 3.57 -0.12
C PHE A 99 12.30 4.59 0.74
N LEU A 100 12.32 5.86 0.32
CA LEU A 100 11.60 6.95 0.98
C LEU A 100 11.22 7.99 -0.07
N SER A 101 9.93 8.28 -0.18
CA SER A 101 9.39 9.28 -1.10
C SER A 101 9.15 10.64 -0.44
N ASP A 102 9.07 11.69 -1.25
CA ASP A 102 8.83 13.04 -0.74
C ASP A 102 7.39 13.19 -0.24
N TRP A 103 6.41 12.54 -0.88
CA TRP A 103 5.04 12.48 -0.36
C TRP A 103 4.95 11.74 0.98
N GLU A 104 5.73 10.69 1.19
CA GLU A 104 5.78 10.00 2.48
C GLU A 104 6.29 10.93 3.58
N VAL A 105 7.35 11.71 3.31
CA VAL A 105 7.85 12.72 4.26
C VAL A 105 6.78 13.77 4.58
N TRP A 106 6.01 14.22 3.59
CA TRP A 106 4.90 15.14 3.85
C TRP A 106 3.79 14.51 4.69
N PHE A 107 3.44 13.24 4.48
CA PHE A 107 2.49 12.54 5.35
C PHE A 107 3.01 12.38 6.78
N LEU A 108 4.30 12.07 6.96
CA LEU A 108 4.93 12.02 8.29
C LEU A 108 4.88 13.38 9.00
N ARG A 109 5.10 14.48 8.27
CA ARG A 109 4.97 15.85 8.80
C ARG A 109 3.53 16.19 9.15
N ALA A 110 2.56 15.80 8.32
CA ALA A 110 1.14 16.00 8.61
C ALA A 110 0.70 15.27 9.88
N GLU A 111 1.10 14.00 10.03
CA GLU A 111 0.86 13.22 11.24
C GLU A 111 1.51 13.86 12.47
N ALA A 112 2.78 14.26 12.37
CA ALA A 112 3.50 14.86 13.48
C ALA A 112 2.88 16.20 13.91
N ALA A 113 2.49 17.04 12.97
CA ALA A 113 1.75 18.28 13.22
C ALA A 113 0.42 18.00 13.93
N LEU A 114 -0.37 17.05 13.44
CA LEU A 114 -1.66 16.69 14.03
C LEU A 114 -1.54 16.12 15.44
N LYS A 115 -0.58 15.21 15.66
CA LYS A 115 -0.46 14.44 16.91
C LYS A 115 0.34 15.14 17.99
N TYR A 116 1.39 15.87 17.61
CA TYR A 116 2.36 16.46 18.54
C TYR A 116 2.40 17.98 18.50
N GLY A 117 1.64 18.63 17.62
CA GLY A 117 1.61 20.10 17.54
C GLY A 117 2.96 20.70 17.14
N THR A 118 3.63 20.10 16.16
CA THR A 118 4.86 20.68 15.59
C THR A 118 4.58 22.03 14.91
N SER A 119 5.62 22.74 14.44
CA SER A 119 5.48 24.03 13.77
C SER A 119 4.79 23.97 12.40
N ASP A 120 4.64 22.77 11.81
CA ASP A 120 3.96 22.60 10.54
C ASP A 120 2.44 22.68 10.70
N ASN A 121 1.76 23.12 9.63
CA ASN A 121 0.32 23.01 9.52
C ASN A 121 -0.06 21.63 8.95
N ASP A 122 -0.87 20.86 9.68
CA ASP A 122 -1.26 19.50 9.31
C ASP A 122 -2.01 19.45 7.97
N GLN A 123 -2.92 20.40 7.73
CA GLN A 123 -3.69 20.49 6.49
C GLN A 123 -2.80 20.81 5.29
N THR A 124 -1.88 21.77 5.42
CA THR A 124 -0.94 22.11 4.33
C THR A 124 -0.01 20.94 4.03
N ALA A 125 0.54 20.27 5.06
CA ALA A 125 1.40 19.12 4.87
C ALA A 125 0.66 17.95 4.20
N PHE A 126 -0.60 17.68 4.61
CA PHE A 126 -1.46 16.66 4.00
C PHE A 126 -1.75 16.96 2.51
N ALA A 127 -2.11 18.20 2.18
CA ALA A 127 -2.36 18.63 0.80
C ALA A 127 -1.09 18.51 -0.07
N ASN A 128 0.07 18.89 0.47
CA ASN A 128 1.36 18.74 -0.21
C ASN A 128 1.70 17.27 -0.50
N ALA A 129 1.40 16.37 0.45
CA ALA A 129 1.63 14.94 0.27
C ALA A 129 0.80 14.37 -0.90
N ILE A 130 -0.49 14.65 -0.95
CA ILE A 130 -1.37 14.21 -2.04
C ILE A 130 -0.95 14.83 -3.37
N THR A 131 -0.63 16.12 -3.37
CA THR A 131 -0.20 16.84 -4.58
C THR A 131 1.09 16.24 -5.14
N SER A 132 2.09 15.99 -4.29
CA SER A 132 3.35 15.37 -4.70
C SER A 132 3.12 13.95 -5.24
N SER A 133 2.34 13.12 -4.52
CA SER A 133 1.99 11.76 -4.95
C SER A 133 1.29 11.75 -6.32
N CYS A 134 0.32 12.64 -6.52
CA CYS A 134 -0.38 12.79 -7.81
C CYS A 134 0.58 13.25 -8.91
N ALA A 135 1.44 14.22 -8.63
CA ALA A 135 2.41 14.75 -9.59
C ALA A 135 3.40 13.67 -10.03
N TYR A 136 3.94 12.87 -9.11
CA TYR A 136 4.82 11.75 -9.42
C TYR A 136 4.16 10.72 -10.35
N MET A 137 2.89 10.41 -10.10
CA MET A 137 2.11 9.46 -10.91
C MET A 137 1.53 10.06 -12.20
N GLY A 138 1.69 11.37 -12.41
CA GLY A 138 1.05 12.10 -13.52
C GLY A 138 -0.48 12.09 -13.46
N ALA A 139 -1.05 12.02 -12.26
CA ALA A 139 -2.48 12.14 -12.01
C ALA A 139 -2.93 13.60 -12.01
N THR A 140 -4.09 13.88 -12.59
CA THR A 140 -4.69 15.22 -12.68
C THR A 140 -5.86 15.36 -11.71
N GLY A 141 -6.22 16.58 -11.31
CA GLY A 141 -7.36 16.82 -10.42
C GLY A 141 -7.05 16.66 -8.93
N ALA A 142 -5.77 16.76 -8.54
CA ALA A 142 -5.35 16.64 -7.14
C ALA A 142 -6.03 17.69 -6.25
N GLN A 143 -6.15 18.94 -6.69
CA GLN A 143 -6.76 20.02 -5.91
C GLN A 143 -8.25 19.74 -5.63
N ASP A 144 -9.03 19.46 -6.67
CA ASP A 144 -10.46 19.13 -6.52
C ASP A 144 -10.67 17.92 -5.60
N PHE A 145 -9.80 16.91 -5.71
CA PHE A 145 -9.83 15.75 -4.83
C PHE A 145 -9.52 16.13 -3.37
N ILE A 146 -8.47 16.91 -3.12
CA ILE A 146 -8.09 17.39 -1.78
C ILE A 146 -9.25 18.19 -1.16
N ASP A 147 -9.87 19.08 -1.92
CA ASP A 147 -10.99 19.89 -1.45
C ASP A 147 -12.20 19.02 -1.09
N GLY A 148 -12.50 17.99 -1.90
CA GLY A 148 -13.56 17.02 -1.65
C GLY A 148 -13.35 16.13 -0.42
N LEU A 149 -12.12 16.00 0.10
CA LEU A 149 -11.86 15.28 1.35
C LEU A 149 -12.30 16.07 2.58
N GLU A 150 -12.53 17.37 2.46
CA GLU A 150 -12.98 18.28 3.52
C GLU A 150 -12.13 18.12 4.81
N TYR A 151 -10.81 18.06 4.66
CA TYR A 151 -9.89 17.71 5.75
C TYR A 151 -9.99 18.69 6.94
N SER A 152 -10.18 19.99 6.68
CA SER A 152 -10.15 21.04 7.69
C SER A 152 -11.28 20.96 8.74
N ILE A 153 -12.45 20.43 8.35
CA ILE A 153 -13.63 20.32 9.23
C ILE A 153 -13.70 18.98 9.99
N LYS A 154 -12.77 18.06 9.72
CA LYS A 154 -12.77 16.72 10.31
C LYS A 154 -12.23 16.75 11.75
N THR A 155 -12.71 15.81 12.56
CA THR A 155 -12.17 15.58 13.91
C THR A 155 -10.69 15.15 13.84
N PRO A 156 -9.89 15.33 14.90
CA PRO A 156 -8.50 14.85 14.89
C PRO A 156 -8.37 13.35 14.56
N THR A 157 -9.30 12.53 15.06
CA THR A 157 -9.33 11.09 14.75
C THR A 157 -9.59 10.84 13.26
N ASP A 158 -10.53 11.56 12.64
CA ASP A 158 -10.83 11.37 11.23
C ASP A 158 -9.76 11.96 10.31
N LYS A 159 -9.11 13.05 10.73
CA LYS A 159 -7.89 13.57 10.08
C LYS A 159 -6.76 12.53 10.08
N GLN A 160 -6.51 11.90 11.22
CA GLN A 160 -5.53 10.82 11.32
C GLN A 160 -5.87 9.66 10.37
N LYS A 161 -7.14 9.23 10.34
CA LYS A 161 -7.59 8.19 9.40
C LYS A 161 -7.34 8.59 7.95
N LEU A 162 -7.61 9.84 7.57
CA LEU A 162 -7.34 10.35 6.22
C LEU A 162 -5.85 10.33 5.89
N ILE A 163 -4.99 10.84 6.78
CA ILE A 163 -3.53 10.84 6.60
C ILE A 163 -3.03 9.41 6.36
N VAL A 164 -3.41 8.47 7.23
CA VAL A 164 -2.95 7.08 7.16
C VAL A 164 -3.47 6.39 5.90
N THR A 165 -4.75 6.58 5.56
CA THR A 165 -5.36 5.99 4.37
C THR A 165 -4.68 6.50 3.11
N GLN A 166 -4.48 7.82 2.99
CA GLN A 166 -3.87 8.44 1.82
C GLN A 166 -2.37 8.12 1.70
N LYS A 167 -1.67 7.99 2.83
CA LYS A 167 -0.29 7.48 2.89
C LYS A 167 -0.22 6.05 2.37
N TRP A 168 -1.07 5.15 2.88
CA TRP A 168 -1.12 3.75 2.44
C TRP A 168 -1.44 3.63 0.94
N ILE A 169 -2.42 4.40 0.45
CA ILE A 169 -2.77 4.45 -0.99
C ILE A 169 -1.56 4.87 -1.83
N SER A 170 -0.81 5.90 -1.41
CA SER A 170 0.35 6.40 -2.16
C SER A 170 1.49 5.38 -2.32
N MET A 171 1.51 4.33 -1.48
CA MET A 171 2.51 3.28 -1.49
C MET A 171 2.11 2.04 -2.31
N ASN A 172 0.87 1.97 -2.79
CA ASN A 172 0.37 0.84 -3.58
C ASN A 172 1.20 0.70 -4.87
N GLY A 173 1.90 -0.44 -5.02
CA GLY A 173 2.77 -0.72 -6.17
C GLY A 173 4.12 0.00 -6.17
N LEU A 174 4.48 0.70 -5.08
CA LEU A 174 5.74 1.46 -4.98
C LEU A 174 6.56 1.13 -3.72
N GLN A 175 5.92 1.02 -2.55
CA GLN A 175 6.60 0.91 -1.24
C GLN A 175 5.85 -0.06 -0.31
N GLU A 176 5.58 -1.28 -0.78
CA GLU A 176 4.64 -2.22 -0.15
C GLU A 176 5.07 -2.69 1.26
N ALA A 177 6.37 -2.84 1.50
CA ALA A 177 6.89 -3.22 2.81
C ALA A 177 6.61 -2.12 3.86
N GLU A 178 6.80 -0.85 3.49
CA GLU A 178 6.47 0.29 4.32
C GLU A 178 4.96 0.41 4.51
N ALA A 179 4.17 0.18 3.46
CA ALA A 179 2.71 0.16 3.54
C ALA A 179 2.20 -0.88 4.58
N TRP A 180 2.83 -2.05 4.66
CA TRP A 180 2.49 -3.07 5.66
C TRP A 180 2.98 -2.71 7.07
N ALA A 181 4.13 -2.04 7.20
CA ALA A 181 4.61 -1.54 8.49
C ALA A 181 3.67 -0.45 9.05
N GLU A 182 3.35 0.54 8.22
CA GLU A 182 2.45 1.65 8.57
C GLU A 182 1.04 1.17 8.88
N ALA A 183 0.52 0.20 8.13
CA ALA A 183 -0.78 -0.39 8.43
C ALA A 183 -0.81 -0.99 9.83
N ARG A 184 0.19 -1.80 10.20
CA ARG A 184 0.29 -2.39 11.54
C ARG A 184 0.47 -1.33 12.63
N ARG A 185 1.31 -0.32 12.40
CA ARG A 185 1.56 0.77 13.37
C ARG A 185 0.29 1.56 13.70
N HIS A 186 -0.64 1.66 12.75
CA HIS A 186 -1.85 2.46 12.89
C HIS A 186 -3.11 1.68 13.24
N ASP A 187 -3.10 0.36 13.10
CA ASP A 187 -4.25 -0.49 13.34
C ASP A 187 -4.38 -0.89 14.82
N VAL A 188 -4.41 0.13 15.67
CA VAL A 188 -4.46 0.01 17.14
C VAL A 188 -5.89 -0.26 17.63
N PRO A 189 -6.09 -0.84 18.84
CA PRO A 189 -7.42 -1.20 19.34
C PRO A 189 -8.45 -0.06 19.32
N GLU A 190 -8.01 1.17 19.58
CA GLU A 190 -8.85 2.37 19.62
C GLU A 190 -9.26 2.85 18.23
N THR A 191 -8.40 2.64 17.22
CA THR A 191 -8.63 3.07 15.83
C THR A 191 -8.18 2.00 14.85
N LYS A 192 -9.04 1.01 14.61
CA LYS A 192 -8.79 -0.04 13.61
C LYS A 192 -9.13 0.43 12.19
N ILE A 193 -8.14 1.06 11.53
CA ILE A 193 -8.25 1.58 10.16
C ILE A 193 -8.28 0.46 9.13
N PHE A 194 -7.57 -0.65 9.37
CA PHE A 194 -7.33 -1.69 8.37
C PHE A 194 -8.11 -2.97 8.67
N SER A 195 -7.91 -3.59 9.84
CA SER A 195 -8.43 -4.95 10.13
C SER A 195 -9.87 -5.03 10.63
N SER A 196 -10.55 -3.89 10.85
CA SER A 196 -11.93 -3.92 11.33
C SER A 196 -12.91 -4.38 10.25
N ALA A 197 -14.14 -4.74 10.65
CA ALA A 197 -15.21 -5.14 9.73
C ALA A 197 -15.50 -4.12 8.63
N ASN A 198 -15.32 -2.83 8.94
CA ASN A 198 -15.47 -1.71 8.02
C ASN A 198 -14.11 -1.06 7.69
N GLY A 199 -13.01 -1.77 7.95
CA GLY A 199 -11.66 -1.31 7.67
C GLY A 199 -11.30 -1.42 6.20
N LEU A 200 -10.12 -0.92 5.84
CA LEU A 200 -9.63 -0.94 4.47
C LEU A 200 -9.36 -2.36 3.94
N TRP A 201 -8.96 -3.29 4.82
CA TRP A 201 -8.65 -4.65 4.38
C TRP A 201 -9.89 -5.53 4.32
N THR A 202 -10.03 -6.21 3.20
CA THR A 202 -11.04 -7.25 3.06
C THR A 202 -10.52 -8.51 3.76
N THR A 203 -11.38 -9.15 4.54
CA THR A 203 -11.06 -10.46 5.11
C THR A 203 -10.83 -11.48 3.99
N PRO A 204 -9.68 -12.18 3.95
CA PRO A 204 -9.44 -13.18 2.93
C PRO A 204 -10.50 -14.29 2.99
N THR A 205 -11.02 -14.71 1.84
CA THR A 205 -12.08 -15.75 1.78
C THR A 205 -11.58 -17.12 2.23
N LYS A 206 -10.26 -17.34 2.14
CA LYS A 206 -9.56 -18.53 2.62
C LYS A 206 -8.39 -18.10 3.51
N SER A 207 -8.54 -18.25 4.81
CA SER A 207 -7.54 -17.89 5.81
C SER A 207 -7.43 -18.95 6.90
N ALA A 208 -6.20 -19.28 7.31
CA ALA A 208 -5.93 -20.15 8.46
C ALA A 208 -6.04 -19.40 9.80
N LEU A 209 -6.07 -18.06 9.80
CA LEU A 209 -6.10 -17.23 11.00
C LEU A 209 -7.52 -16.87 11.47
N GLY A 210 -8.53 -17.21 10.67
CA GLY A 210 -9.92 -16.82 10.91
C GLY A 210 -10.29 -15.46 10.32
N PRO A 211 -11.57 -15.05 10.46
CA PRO A 211 -12.07 -13.81 9.88
C PRO A 211 -11.49 -12.58 10.58
N GLN A 212 -11.14 -11.54 9.80
CA GLN A 212 -10.58 -10.26 10.30
C GLN A 212 -9.27 -10.39 11.10
N VAL A 213 -8.61 -11.54 11.04
CA VAL A 213 -7.30 -11.75 11.65
C VAL A 213 -6.25 -11.78 10.54
N PHE A 214 -5.30 -10.86 10.64
CA PHE A 214 -4.24 -10.68 9.67
C PHE A 214 -2.88 -10.95 10.32
N PRO A 215 -1.88 -11.43 9.55
CA PRO A 215 -0.53 -11.61 10.08
C PRO A 215 0.14 -10.27 10.38
N SER A 216 0.79 -10.20 11.53
CA SER A 216 1.55 -9.03 12.01
C SER A 216 3.06 -9.22 11.92
N ILE A 217 3.56 -10.45 11.76
CA ILE A 217 4.97 -10.77 11.63
C ILE A 217 5.24 -11.88 10.62
N TYR A 218 6.49 -11.96 10.16
CA TYR A 218 7.05 -13.19 9.60
C TYR A 218 7.57 -14.09 10.71
N LEU A 219 7.48 -15.41 10.49
CA LEU A 219 8.07 -16.39 11.39
C LEU A 219 9.57 -16.50 11.16
N TYR A 220 10.30 -16.95 12.18
CA TYR A 220 11.70 -17.32 11.97
C TYR A 220 11.79 -18.52 11.01
N PRO A 221 12.77 -18.53 10.09
CA PRO A 221 12.98 -19.67 9.20
C PRO A 221 13.20 -20.96 9.99
N GLU A 222 12.69 -22.08 9.47
CA GLU A 222 12.86 -23.40 10.09
C GLU A 222 14.34 -23.80 10.21
N SER A 223 15.17 -23.38 9.25
CA SER A 223 16.62 -23.60 9.28
C SER A 223 17.29 -22.91 10.48
N GLU A 224 16.84 -21.72 10.86
CA GLU A 224 17.34 -21.04 12.07
C GLU A 224 16.93 -21.82 13.32
N GLN A 225 15.67 -22.25 13.40
CA GLN A 225 15.19 -23.06 14.53
C GLN A 225 15.93 -24.40 14.67
N SER A 226 16.37 -24.98 13.55
CA SER A 226 16.98 -26.32 13.53
C SER A 226 18.51 -26.30 13.68
N PHE A 227 19.19 -25.28 13.15
CA PHE A 227 20.65 -25.25 13.09
C PHE A 227 21.30 -24.28 14.07
N ASN A 228 20.58 -23.28 14.56
CA ASN A 228 21.09 -22.34 15.54
C ASN A 228 20.60 -22.72 16.94
N PRO A 229 21.43 -23.35 17.79
CA PRO A 229 21.01 -23.77 19.13
C PRO A 229 20.64 -22.60 20.06
N ASN A 230 20.98 -21.36 19.67
CA ASN A 230 20.63 -20.14 20.39
C ASN A 230 19.46 -19.39 19.74
N ALA A 231 18.78 -19.99 18.76
CA ALA A 231 17.62 -19.36 18.12
C ALA A 231 16.54 -19.06 19.16
N PRO A 232 15.90 -17.87 19.12
CA PRO A 232 14.75 -17.58 19.94
C PRO A 232 13.62 -18.58 19.67
N ALA A 233 12.74 -18.78 20.66
CA ALA A 233 11.54 -19.57 20.45
C ALA A 233 10.70 -19.02 19.29
N GLN A 234 10.08 -19.93 18.54
CA GLN A 234 9.18 -19.55 17.45
C GLN A 234 8.01 -18.72 17.96
N ARG A 235 7.55 -17.81 17.11
CA ARG A 235 6.47 -16.86 17.40
C ARG A 235 5.16 -17.26 16.72
N LYS A 236 4.05 -16.64 17.10
CA LYS A 236 2.77 -16.73 16.35
C LYS A 236 2.65 -15.58 15.36
N LEU A 237 2.07 -15.85 14.18
CA LEU A 237 1.90 -14.85 13.11
C LEU A 237 1.14 -13.59 13.53
N THR A 238 0.31 -13.67 14.58
CA THR A 238 -0.50 -12.56 15.11
C THR A 238 0.17 -11.82 16.27
N GLU A 239 1.37 -12.23 16.67
CA GLU A 239 2.11 -11.48 17.68
C GLU A 239 2.63 -10.16 17.11
N LYS A 240 2.74 -9.16 18.00
CA LYS A 240 3.21 -7.82 17.66
C LYS A 240 4.73 -7.72 17.76
N VAL A 241 5.32 -6.85 16.95
CA VAL A 241 6.71 -6.40 17.13
C VAL A 241 6.76 -5.27 18.16
N PHE A 242 7.95 -4.94 18.67
CA PHE A 242 8.09 -4.01 19.79
C PHE A 242 7.50 -2.61 19.56
N TRP A 243 7.34 -2.19 18.30
CA TRP A 243 6.79 -0.88 17.92
C TRP A 243 5.30 -0.93 17.53
N ASP A 244 4.75 -2.12 17.32
CA ASP A 244 3.33 -2.34 17.07
C ASP A 244 2.64 -2.41 18.44
N ASN A 245 1.98 -1.32 18.84
CA ASN A 245 1.34 -1.16 20.15
C ASN A 245 -0.18 -1.32 20.04
#